data_AF-A0A1F8SSF4-F1
#
_entry.id   AF-A0A1F8SSF4-F1
#
_cell.length_a   1.000
_cell.length_b   1.000
_cell.length_c   1.000
_cell.angle_alpha   90.00
_cell.angle_beta   90.00
_cell.angle_gamma   90.00
#
_symmetry.space_group_name_H-M   'P 1'
#
loop_
_entity.id
_entity.type
_entity.pdbx_description
1 polymer ?
#
loop_
_entity_poly.entity_id
_entity_poly.type
_entity_poly.pdbx_seq_one_letter_code
_entity_poly.pdbx_strand_id
1 'polypeptide(L)'
;MLPEPMSFNQTCYGLVCHYELDPTYLYFALKARIQHIKSQTYGAVFDTITIKSFDFITIPLPTLSTQRKIAAILSAYDDLIENNTRRIKILEEMAQAIYREWFVHFRFPGHEGVKMVETELGLAPEGWEVKKLGEIAYVNPDAIKKGFEPDVISYVDIASVSPGRIDKVESMRFVDAPGRARRIVQHGDIIWSCVRPNRKSYSLIINPVPNMIVSTGFAVLRPRRIHFSYLYHAVSTKEFVGYLTNHATGAAYPAVTAADFENALILLPPNHLCKKFHKIVEDSYILVDLLNRRCENLRITRDLLLPKLVSGELDVRGAVNEWENE
;
A
#
# COMPACT_ATOMS: atom_id res chain seq x y z
N MET A 1 -15.57 5.06 17.38
CA MET A 1 -15.56 5.80 18.67
C MET A 1 -14.16 6.22 19.00
N LEU A 2 -14.00 7.27 19.79
CA LEU A 2 -12.67 7.62 20.31
C LEU A 2 -12.21 6.46 21.21
N PRO A 3 -11.04 5.87 20.95
CA PRO A 3 -10.54 4.75 21.73
C PRO A 3 -10.13 5.19 23.15
N GLU A 4 -9.80 6.47 23.31
CA GLU A 4 -9.30 7.07 24.54
C GLU A 4 -9.83 8.52 24.68
N PRO A 5 -9.79 9.12 25.88
CA PRO A 5 -10.09 10.54 26.06
C PRO A 5 -9.13 11.42 25.24
N MET A 6 -9.67 12.38 24.47
CA MET A 6 -8.89 13.26 23.61
C MET A 6 -9.37 14.71 23.68
N SER A 7 -8.42 15.64 23.51
CA SER A 7 -8.71 17.07 23.28
C SER A 7 -8.55 17.38 21.80
N PHE A 8 -9.49 18.16 21.25
CA PHE A 8 -9.50 18.54 19.84
C PHE A 8 -9.03 19.98 19.63
N ASN A 9 -8.43 20.25 18.47
CA ASN A 9 -8.18 21.62 18.04
C ASN A 9 -9.49 22.30 17.58
N GLN A 10 -9.44 23.60 17.29
CA GLN A 10 -10.63 24.41 16.97
C GLN A 10 -11.33 24.03 15.66
N THR A 11 -10.73 23.17 14.83
CA THR A 11 -11.29 22.72 13.54
C THR A 11 -11.90 21.31 13.61
N CYS A 12 -11.88 20.67 14.78
CA CYS A 12 -12.46 19.35 15.03
C CYS A 12 -13.63 19.46 16.01
N TYR A 13 -14.79 18.90 15.63
CA TYR A 13 -16.00 18.92 16.44
C TYR A 13 -16.28 17.55 17.05
N GLY A 14 -16.45 17.50 18.38
CA GLY A 14 -16.93 16.31 19.08
C GLY A 14 -18.45 16.21 18.99
N LEU A 15 -18.96 15.06 18.57
CA LEU A 15 -20.41 14.80 18.49
C LEU A 15 -20.81 13.85 19.62
N VAL A 16 -21.78 14.28 20.43
CA VAL A 16 -22.35 13.47 21.51
C VAL A 16 -23.79 13.12 21.14
N CYS A 17 -24.10 11.82 21.15
CA CYS A 17 -25.41 11.33 20.75
C CYS A 17 -26.45 11.52 21.85
N HIS A 18 -27.67 11.85 21.45
CA HIS A 18 -28.86 11.74 22.30
C HIS A 18 -29.22 10.26 22.52
N TYR A 19 -30.04 9.94 23.54
CA TYR A 19 -30.33 8.55 23.92
C TYR A 19 -31.01 7.70 22.84
N GLU A 20 -31.63 8.33 21.84
CA GLU A 20 -32.32 7.68 20.72
C GLU A 20 -31.39 7.36 19.53
N LEU A 21 -30.10 7.70 19.65
CA LEU A 21 -29.13 7.59 18.57
C LEU A 21 -27.91 6.78 19.02
N ASP A 22 -27.62 5.70 18.30
CA ASP A 22 -26.42 4.91 18.51
C ASP A 22 -25.17 5.65 17.95
N PRO A 23 -24.09 5.82 18.74
CA PRO A 23 -22.90 6.55 18.29
C PRO A 23 -22.19 5.96 17.08
N THR A 24 -22.19 4.63 16.95
CA THR A 24 -21.56 3.92 15.85
C THR A 24 -22.41 4.04 14.58
N TYR A 25 -23.73 3.97 14.73
CA TYR A 25 -24.66 4.29 13.65
C TYR A 25 -24.50 5.74 13.18
N LEU A 26 -24.41 6.71 14.09
CA LEU A 26 -24.16 8.12 13.72
C LEU A 26 -22.88 8.27 12.89
N TYR A 27 -21.79 7.60 13.30
CA TYR A 27 -20.55 7.59 12.53
C TYR A 27 -20.77 7.13 11.08
N PHE A 28 -21.45 5.98 10.89
CA PHE A 28 -21.72 5.45 9.56
C PHE A 28 -22.73 6.31 8.77
N ALA A 29 -23.76 6.84 9.41
CA ALA A 29 -24.74 7.71 8.77
C ALA A 29 -24.10 9.00 8.24
N LEU A 30 -23.17 9.61 9.00
CA LEU A 30 -22.40 10.76 8.56
C LEU A 30 -21.41 10.39 7.44
N LYS A 31 -20.75 9.24 7.55
CA LYS A 31 -19.83 8.72 6.52
C LYS A 31 -20.54 8.52 5.17
N ALA A 32 -21.76 8.00 5.19
CA ALA A 32 -22.60 7.83 4.00
C ALA A 32 -22.96 9.17 3.32
N ARG A 33 -22.98 10.27 4.08
CA ARG A 33 -23.35 11.61 3.61
C ARG A 33 -22.16 12.54 3.39
N ILE A 34 -20.92 12.08 3.55
CA ILE A 34 -19.74 12.96 3.54
C ILE A 34 -19.59 13.77 2.24
N GLN A 35 -19.92 13.18 1.08
CA GLN A 35 -19.86 13.88 -0.21
C GLN A 35 -20.95 14.96 -0.31
N HIS A 36 -22.15 14.69 0.19
CA HIS A 36 -23.23 15.67 0.26
C HIS A 36 -22.86 16.83 1.18
N ILE A 37 -22.31 16.53 2.36
CA ILE A 37 -21.82 17.53 3.32
C ILE A 37 -20.76 18.43 2.66
N LYS A 38 -19.78 17.84 1.95
CA LYS A 38 -18.75 18.60 1.21
C LYS A 38 -19.32 19.44 0.06
N SER A 39 -20.36 18.97 -0.61
CA SER A 39 -20.99 19.73 -1.69
C SER A 39 -21.83 20.91 -1.19
N GLN A 40 -22.25 20.89 0.07
CA GLN A 40 -23.04 21.97 0.69
C GLN A 40 -22.17 23.06 1.34
N THR A 41 -20.86 22.84 1.47
CA THR A 41 -19.91 23.81 2.06
C THR A 41 -19.36 24.84 1.05
N TYR A 42 -20.04 25.09 -0.08
CA TYR A 42 -19.58 26.07 -1.09
C TYR A 42 -19.57 27.51 -0.55
N GLY A 43 -18.41 27.94 -0.05
CA GLY A 43 -18.14 29.31 0.39
C GLY A 43 -16.67 29.55 0.72
N ALA A 44 -15.95 30.14 -0.24
CA ALA A 44 -14.65 30.83 -0.12
C ALA A 44 -13.41 30.01 0.35
N VAL A 45 -12.57 29.61 -0.60
CA VAL A 45 -11.10 29.33 -0.51
C VAL A 45 -10.64 28.25 0.50
N PHE A 46 -11.44 27.89 1.50
CA PHE A 46 -11.19 26.89 2.52
C PHE A 46 -12.45 26.03 2.74
N ASP A 47 -12.37 24.75 2.40
CA ASP A 47 -13.42 23.74 2.64
C ASP A 47 -13.61 23.50 4.15
N THR A 48 -14.22 24.44 4.87
CA THR A 48 -14.38 24.35 6.33
C THR A 48 -15.83 24.07 6.71
N ILE A 49 -16.06 22.92 7.36
CA ILE A 49 -17.35 22.61 8.01
C ILE A 49 -17.45 23.52 9.24
N THR A 50 -18.55 24.27 9.36
CA THR A 50 -18.82 25.13 10.53
C THR A 50 -19.90 24.51 11.40
N ILE A 51 -20.08 25.00 12.63
CA ILE A 51 -21.20 24.56 13.50
C ILE A 51 -22.55 24.69 12.79
N LYS A 52 -22.77 25.79 12.06
CA LYS A 52 -24.00 26.01 11.28
C LYS A 52 -24.19 25.01 10.15
N SER A 53 -23.12 24.40 9.66
CA SER A 53 -23.22 23.35 8.63
C SER A 53 -23.96 22.12 9.16
N PHE A 54 -23.92 21.85 10.48
CA PHE A 54 -24.63 20.73 11.08
C PHE A 54 -26.15 20.92 11.10
N ASP A 55 -26.66 22.15 11.11
CA ASP A 55 -28.11 22.46 11.13
C ASP A 55 -28.84 21.93 9.88
N PHE A 56 -28.10 21.75 8.77
CA PHE A 56 -28.64 21.28 7.49
C PHE A 56 -28.36 19.79 7.23
N ILE A 57 -27.61 19.11 8.10
CA ILE A 57 -27.30 17.69 7.95
C ILE A 57 -28.50 16.88 8.45
N THR A 58 -29.14 16.17 7.52
CA THR A 58 -30.23 15.24 7.84
C THR A 58 -29.72 13.81 7.73
N ILE A 59 -30.04 12.99 8.74
CA ILE A 59 -29.73 11.56 8.77
C ILE A 59 -31.01 10.75 9.00
N PRO A 60 -31.13 9.55 8.38
CA PRO A 60 -32.22 8.64 8.71
C PRO A 60 -32.12 8.20 10.17
N LEU A 61 -33.25 8.19 10.88
CA LEU A 61 -33.32 7.80 12.29
C LEU A 61 -34.28 6.60 12.46
N PRO A 62 -33.84 5.38 12.12
CA PRO A 62 -34.64 4.17 12.36
C PRO A 62 -34.64 3.82 13.85
N THR A 63 -35.36 2.77 14.24
CA THR A 63 -35.40 2.31 15.65
C THR A 63 -33.99 2.00 16.17
N LEU A 64 -33.75 2.17 17.48
CA LEU A 64 -32.46 1.83 18.11
C LEU A 64 -32.00 0.40 17.81
N SER A 65 -32.93 -0.56 17.75
CA SER A 65 -32.61 -1.94 17.38
C SER A 65 -32.04 -2.02 15.95
N THR A 66 -32.67 -1.35 14.99
CA THR A 66 -32.20 -1.27 13.61
C THR A 66 -30.86 -0.56 13.51
N GLN A 67 -30.68 0.57 14.20
CA GLN A 67 -29.41 1.31 14.22
C GLN A 67 -28.25 0.42 14.68
N ARG A 68 -28.43 -0.31 15.79
CA ARG A 68 -27.42 -1.23 16.34
C ARG A 68 -27.09 -2.37 15.38
N LYS A 69 -28.08 -2.93 14.68
CA LYS A 69 -27.84 -3.96 13.65
C LYS A 69 -27.02 -3.43 12.48
N ILE A 70 -27.37 -2.25 11.95
CA ILE A 70 -26.62 -1.59 10.88
C ILE A 70 -25.17 -1.33 11.33
N ALA A 71 -25.01 -0.77 12.53
CA ALA A 71 -23.72 -0.49 13.13
C ALA A 71 -22.88 -1.76 13.28
N ALA A 72 -23.45 -2.84 13.82
CA ALA A 72 -22.76 -4.13 13.99
C ALA A 72 -22.26 -4.71 12.67
N ILE A 73 -23.11 -4.73 11.63
CA ILE A 73 -22.74 -5.22 10.29
C ILE A 73 -21.55 -4.43 9.74
N LEU A 74 -21.62 -3.10 9.75
CA LEU A 74 -20.58 -2.25 9.18
C LEU A 74 -19.29 -2.24 10.00
N SER A 75 -19.40 -2.30 11.34
CA SER A 75 -18.25 -2.44 12.24
C SER A 75 -17.52 -3.76 12.02
N ALA A 76 -18.21 -4.87 11.76
CA ALA A 76 -17.56 -6.15 11.47
C ALA A 76 -16.63 -6.07 10.24
N TYR A 77 -16.98 -5.30 9.21
CA TYR A 77 -16.08 -5.04 8.08
C TYR A 77 -14.85 -4.21 8.51
N ASP A 78 -15.06 -3.14 9.28
CA ASP A 78 -13.97 -2.28 9.76
C ASP A 78 -13.01 -3.07 10.68
N ASP A 79 -13.52 -3.95 11.54
CA ASP A 79 -12.73 -4.82 12.43
C ASP A 79 -11.89 -5.83 11.64
N LEU A 80 -12.47 -6.44 10.60
CA LEU A 80 -11.74 -7.36 9.71
C LEU A 80 -10.63 -6.64 8.94
N ILE A 81 -10.88 -5.42 8.45
CA ILE A 81 -9.88 -4.59 7.76
C ILE A 81 -8.74 -4.23 8.72
N GLU A 82 -9.07 -3.81 9.95
CA GLU A 82 -8.10 -3.45 10.97
C GLU A 82 -7.22 -4.65 11.36
N ASN A 83 -7.83 -5.82 11.60
CA ASN A 83 -7.10 -7.05 11.90
C ASN A 83 -6.12 -7.42 10.77
N ASN A 84 -6.60 -7.43 9.52
CA ASN A 84 -5.75 -7.71 8.37
C ASN A 84 -4.60 -6.69 8.22
N THR A 85 -4.87 -5.41 8.47
CA THR A 85 -3.87 -4.33 8.42
C THR A 85 -2.79 -4.52 9.49
N ARG A 86 -3.17 -4.92 10.72
CA ARG A 86 -2.21 -5.27 11.78
C ARG A 86 -1.35 -6.47 11.41
N ARG A 87 -1.95 -7.51 10.83
CA ARG A 87 -1.22 -8.70 10.37
C ARG A 87 -0.21 -8.35 9.27
N ILE A 88 -0.59 -7.53 8.29
CA ILE A 88 0.32 -7.04 7.25
C ILE A 88 1.53 -6.36 7.88
N LYS A 89 1.28 -5.42 8.80
CA LYS A 89 2.35 -4.67 9.47
C LYS A 89 3.33 -5.59 10.20
N ILE A 90 2.84 -6.59 10.94
CA ILE A 90 3.69 -7.55 11.66
C ILE A 90 4.55 -8.36 10.68
N LEU A 91 3.97 -8.84 9.57
CA LEU A 91 4.70 -9.63 8.57
C LEU A 91 5.81 -8.81 7.90
N GLU A 92 5.54 -7.55 7.55
CA GLU A 92 6.51 -6.63 6.97
C GLU A 92 7.62 -6.28 7.96
N GLU A 93 7.28 -6.02 9.22
CA GLU A 93 8.24 -5.75 10.30
C GLU A 93 9.16 -6.96 10.56
N MET A 94 8.61 -8.17 10.56
CA MET A 94 9.39 -9.40 10.69
C MET A 94 10.38 -9.58 9.54
N ALA A 95 9.93 -9.43 8.28
CA ALA A 95 10.80 -9.54 7.11
C ALA A 95 11.91 -8.48 7.14
N GLN A 96 11.55 -7.23 7.46
CA GLN A 96 12.52 -6.13 7.59
C GLN A 96 13.51 -6.35 8.72
N ALA A 97 13.07 -6.87 9.87
CA ALA A 97 13.95 -7.17 11.00
C ALA A 97 14.98 -8.23 10.60
N ILE A 98 14.55 -9.34 9.99
CA ILE A 98 15.46 -10.39 9.51
C ILE A 98 16.45 -9.84 8.48
N TYR A 99 15.98 -9.01 7.54
CA TYR A 99 16.86 -8.37 6.57
C TYR A 99 17.92 -7.50 7.25
N ARG A 100 17.53 -6.67 8.22
CA ARG A 100 18.47 -5.82 8.96
C ARG A 100 19.49 -6.64 9.73
N GLU A 101 19.04 -7.68 10.44
CA GLU A 101 19.93 -8.58 11.16
C GLU A 101 20.96 -9.21 10.21
N TRP A 102 20.53 -9.76 9.09
CA TRP A 102 21.41 -10.54 8.22
C TRP A 102 22.30 -9.67 7.32
N PHE A 103 21.75 -8.61 6.74
CA PHE A 103 22.39 -7.87 5.63
C PHE A 103 22.81 -6.44 5.98
N VAL A 104 22.46 -5.95 7.17
CA VAL A 104 22.90 -4.63 7.66
C VAL A 104 23.79 -4.79 8.89
N HIS A 105 23.38 -5.63 9.84
CA HIS A 105 24.15 -5.94 11.05
C HIS A 105 25.07 -7.15 10.89
N PHE A 106 25.01 -7.81 9.73
CA PHE A 106 25.84 -8.98 9.40
C PHE A 106 25.74 -10.14 10.40
N ARG A 107 24.61 -10.25 11.12
CA ARG A 107 24.26 -11.34 12.04
C ARG A 107 23.44 -12.42 11.33
N PHE A 108 23.98 -12.95 10.24
CA PHE A 108 23.38 -14.04 9.47
C PHE A 108 23.76 -15.41 10.06
N PRO A 109 23.02 -16.51 9.76
CA PRO A 109 23.37 -17.82 10.28
C PRO A 109 24.77 -18.27 9.82
N GLY A 110 25.67 -18.56 10.76
CA GLY A 110 27.06 -18.91 10.46
C GLY A 110 27.98 -17.70 10.27
N HIS A 111 27.59 -16.52 10.76
CA HIS A 111 28.44 -15.33 10.76
C HIS A 111 29.59 -15.41 11.78
N GLU A 112 29.50 -16.33 12.74
CA GLU A 112 30.50 -16.48 13.80
C GLU A 112 31.89 -16.79 13.19
N GLY A 113 32.84 -15.87 13.38
CA GLY A 113 34.21 -16.01 12.87
C GLY A 113 34.43 -15.56 11.42
N VAL A 114 33.39 -15.05 10.73
CA VAL A 114 33.57 -14.43 9.41
C VAL A 114 34.31 -13.11 9.57
N LYS A 115 35.40 -12.93 8.82
CA LYS A 115 36.19 -11.69 8.85
C LYS A 115 35.46 -10.57 8.14
N MET A 116 35.69 -9.34 8.60
CA MET A 116 35.23 -8.14 7.92
C MET A 116 36.34 -7.60 7.02
N VAL A 117 35.99 -7.24 5.79
CA VAL A 117 36.89 -6.66 4.78
C VAL A 117 36.37 -5.29 4.35
N GLU A 118 37.28 -4.40 3.97
CA GLU A 118 36.93 -3.07 3.46
C GLU A 118 36.43 -3.19 2.01
N THR A 119 35.31 -2.54 1.72
CA THR A 119 34.70 -2.49 0.38
C THR A 119 34.35 -1.04 0.03
N GLU A 120 33.97 -0.80 -1.23
CA GLU A 120 33.50 0.52 -1.69
C GLU A 120 32.29 1.05 -0.91
N LEU A 121 31.51 0.15 -0.27
CA LEU A 121 30.34 0.49 0.54
C LEU A 121 30.62 0.41 2.06
N GLY A 122 31.90 0.36 2.45
CA GLY A 122 32.35 0.24 3.83
C GLY A 122 32.71 -1.19 4.23
N LEU A 123 32.76 -1.48 5.53
CA LEU A 123 33.08 -2.80 6.04
C LEU A 123 31.96 -3.81 5.74
N ALA A 124 32.31 -4.93 5.11
CA ALA A 124 31.40 -6.02 4.82
C ALA A 124 32.05 -7.39 5.14
N PRO A 125 31.26 -8.45 5.32
CA PRO A 125 31.81 -9.79 5.53
C PRO A 125 32.59 -10.29 4.32
N GLU A 126 33.68 -11.01 4.57
CA GLU A 126 34.49 -11.64 3.53
C GLU A 126 33.62 -12.52 2.60
N GLY A 127 33.82 -12.38 1.29
CA GLY A 127 33.04 -13.09 0.26
C GLY A 127 31.75 -12.38 -0.19
N TRP A 128 31.44 -11.20 0.35
CA TRP A 128 30.38 -10.34 -0.17
C TRP A 128 30.94 -9.42 -1.26
N GLU A 129 30.18 -9.23 -2.34
CA GLU A 129 30.64 -8.52 -3.53
C GLU A 129 29.88 -7.20 -3.69
N VAL A 130 30.55 -6.09 -3.99
CA VAL A 130 29.88 -4.87 -4.41
C VAL A 130 29.60 -4.96 -5.91
N LYS A 131 28.35 -4.82 -6.32
CA LYS A 131 27.94 -4.85 -7.74
C LYS A 131 27.00 -3.72 -8.08
N LYS A 132 26.98 -3.35 -9.36
CA LYS A 132 25.94 -2.48 -9.89
C LYS A 132 24.60 -3.21 -9.95
N LEU A 133 23.50 -2.50 -9.69
CA LEU A 133 22.15 -3.06 -9.73
C LEU A 133 21.84 -3.72 -11.08
N GLY A 134 22.28 -3.12 -12.19
CA GLY A 134 22.09 -3.66 -13.54
C GLY A 134 22.78 -5.01 -13.79
N GLU A 135 23.75 -5.40 -12.95
CA GLU A 135 24.39 -6.71 -13.03
C GLU A 135 23.53 -7.81 -12.39
N ILE A 136 22.76 -7.45 -11.36
CA ILE A 136 21.97 -8.37 -10.52
C ILE A 136 20.47 -8.36 -10.82
N ALA A 137 19.97 -7.32 -11.48
CA ALA A 137 18.58 -7.14 -11.88
C ALA A 137 18.47 -6.50 -13.27
N TYR A 138 17.45 -6.89 -14.04
CA TYR A 138 17.07 -6.18 -15.25
C TYR A 138 16.26 -4.94 -14.90
N VAL A 139 16.51 -3.83 -15.58
CA VAL A 139 15.74 -2.59 -15.43
C VAL A 139 14.86 -2.40 -16.67
N ASN A 140 13.55 -2.36 -16.47
CA ASN A 140 12.52 -2.26 -17.51
C ASN A 140 12.61 -3.37 -18.57
N PRO A 141 12.62 -4.66 -18.18
CA PRO A 141 12.84 -5.77 -19.11
C PRO A 141 11.75 -5.88 -20.19
N ASP A 142 10.49 -5.61 -19.83
CA ASP A 142 9.34 -5.83 -20.71
C ASP A 142 8.47 -4.58 -20.84
N ALA A 143 8.00 -4.35 -22.06
CA ALA A 143 7.00 -3.36 -22.37
C ALA A 143 6.06 -3.87 -23.47
N ILE A 144 4.84 -3.35 -23.49
CA ILE A 144 3.87 -3.60 -24.55
C ILE A 144 4.46 -3.17 -25.89
N LYS A 145 4.51 -4.12 -26.82
CA LYS A 145 4.94 -3.90 -28.19
C LYS A 145 3.76 -3.46 -29.05
N LYS A 146 4.03 -2.58 -30.02
CA LYS A 146 3.03 -2.13 -30.99
C LYS A 146 2.47 -3.33 -31.76
N GLY A 147 1.15 -3.43 -31.87
CA GLY A 147 0.43 -4.52 -32.55
C GLY A 147 0.15 -5.76 -31.68
N PHE A 148 0.60 -5.77 -30.42
CA PHE A 148 0.36 -6.85 -29.45
C PHE A 148 -0.31 -6.32 -28.18
N GLU A 149 -1.03 -5.23 -28.30
CA GLU A 149 -1.67 -4.58 -27.16
C GLU A 149 -2.94 -5.36 -26.75
N PRO A 150 -3.10 -5.69 -25.47
CA PRO A 150 -4.33 -6.34 -25.01
C PRO A 150 -5.49 -5.34 -25.07
N ASP A 151 -6.71 -5.83 -25.31
CA ASP A 151 -7.90 -4.97 -25.35
C ASP A 151 -8.14 -4.26 -24.01
N VAL A 152 -7.91 -4.98 -22.91
CA VAL A 152 -8.11 -4.53 -21.52
C VAL A 152 -6.85 -4.75 -20.71
N ILE A 153 -6.47 -3.73 -19.94
CA ILE A 153 -5.34 -3.75 -19.02
C ILE A 153 -5.78 -3.46 -17.59
N SER A 154 -4.99 -3.97 -16.64
CA SER A 154 -5.05 -3.58 -15.23
C SER A 154 -3.91 -2.59 -14.96
N TYR A 155 -4.23 -1.29 -14.99
CA TYR A 155 -3.25 -0.22 -14.97
C TYR A 155 -2.91 0.26 -13.56
N VAL A 156 -1.61 0.49 -13.30
CA VAL A 156 -1.09 1.11 -12.07
C VAL A 156 -0.24 2.33 -12.41
N ASP A 157 -0.67 3.49 -11.93
CA ASP A 157 0.07 4.75 -12.03
C ASP A 157 0.86 5.07 -10.76
N ILE A 158 1.67 6.13 -10.78
CA ILE A 158 2.49 6.52 -9.63
C ILE A 158 1.63 6.92 -8.42
N ALA A 159 0.49 7.57 -8.65
CA ALA A 159 -0.38 8.03 -7.57
C ALA A 159 -1.07 6.87 -6.84
N SER A 160 -1.17 5.72 -7.49
CA SER A 160 -1.76 4.48 -6.96
C SER A 160 -0.77 3.63 -6.17
N VAL A 161 0.43 4.13 -5.86
CA VAL A 161 1.47 3.40 -5.13
C VAL A 161 2.01 4.22 -3.96
N SER A 162 1.74 3.72 -2.76
CA SER A 162 2.33 4.13 -1.50
C SER A 162 3.60 3.32 -1.20
N PRO A 163 4.44 3.72 -0.24
CA PRO A 163 5.62 2.95 0.13
C PRO A 163 5.27 1.51 0.54
N GLY A 164 5.75 0.55 -0.25
CA GLY A 164 5.53 -0.88 -0.05
C GLY A 164 4.22 -1.43 -0.65
N ARG A 165 3.25 -0.60 -1.04
CA ARG A 165 1.89 -1.07 -1.36
C ARG A 165 1.30 -0.43 -2.61
N ILE A 166 0.62 -1.23 -3.42
CA ILE A 166 -0.27 -0.76 -4.49
C ILE A 166 -1.65 -0.51 -3.88
N ASP A 167 -2.08 0.75 -3.89
CA ASP A 167 -3.35 1.18 -3.30
C ASP A 167 -4.52 0.99 -4.26
N LYS A 168 -4.28 1.06 -5.56
CA LYS A 168 -5.33 0.94 -6.58
C LYS A 168 -4.78 0.29 -7.86
N VAL A 169 -5.61 -0.57 -8.45
CA VAL A 169 -5.41 -1.13 -9.80
C VAL A 169 -6.67 -0.83 -10.60
N GLU A 170 -6.54 -0.15 -11.73
CA GLU A 170 -7.67 0.28 -12.53
C GLU A 170 -7.80 -0.55 -13.81
N SER A 171 -8.95 -1.19 -14.00
CA SER A 171 -9.26 -1.91 -15.24
C SER A 171 -9.77 -0.93 -16.28
N MET A 172 -9.13 -0.90 -17.45
CA MET A 172 -9.54 -0.02 -18.56
C MET A 172 -9.19 -0.62 -19.91
N ARG A 173 -9.84 -0.14 -20.98
CA ARG A 173 -9.42 -0.48 -22.34
C ARG A 173 -8.08 0.17 -22.64
N PHE A 174 -7.20 -0.56 -23.32
CA PHE A 174 -5.86 -0.05 -23.63
C PHE A 174 -5.89 1.21 -24.51
N VAL A 175 -6.86 1.31 -25.42
CA VAL A 175 -7.04 2.48 -26.31
C VAL A 175 -7.35 3.77 -25.54
N ASP A 176 -7.97 3.65 -24.36
CA ASP A 176 -8.31 4.77 -23.48
C ASP A 176 -7.20 5.03 -22.44
N ALA A 177 -6.17 4.16 -22.39
CA ALA A 177 -5.12 4.24 -21.39
C ALA A 177 -4.15 5.40 -21.67
N PRO A 178 -3.56 6.01 -20.64
CA PRO A 178 -2.50 6.99 -20.82
C PRO A 178 -1.34 6.42 -21.66
N GLY A 179 -0.71 7.23 -22.52
CA GLY A 179 0.40 6.77 -23.37
C GLY A 179 1.60 6.16 -22.61
N ARG A 180 1.68 6.43 -21.30
CA ARG A 180 2.63 5.85 -20.35
C ARG A 180 2.26 4.44 -19.85
N ALA A 181 1.08 3.91 -20.13
CA ALA A 181 0.70 2.54 -19.76
C ALA A 181 1.40 1.54 -20.68
N ARG A 182 2.64 1.18 -20.35
CA ARG A 182 3.49 0.38 -21.25
C ARG A 182 4.29 -0.72 -20.56
N ARG A 183 4.69 -0.60 -19.29
CA ARG A 183 5.60 -1.58 -18.68
C ARG A 183 4.83 -2.81 -18.20
N ILE A 184 5.32 -3.99 -18.57
CA ILE A 184 4.74 -5.27 -18.15
C ILE A 184 5.45 -5.71 -16.88
N VAL A 185 4.69 -6.22 -15.91
CA VAL A 185 5.23 -6.74 -14.64
C VAL A 185 4.89 -8.21 -14.45
N GLN A 186 5.75 -8.92 -13.73
CA GLN A 186 5.54 -10.31 -13.32
C GLN A 186 5.76 -10.48 -11.81
N HIS A 187 5.42 -11.67 -11.29
CA HIS A 187 5.71 -12.04 -9.91
C HIS A 187 7.21 -11.85 -9.60
N GLY A 188 7.51 -11.17 -8.50
CA GLY A 188 8.86 -10.88 -8.03
C GLY A 188 9.49 -9.61 -8.61
N ASP A 189 8.81 -8.91 -9.53
CA ASP A 189 9.26 -7.60 -9.99
C ASP A 189 9.06 -6.55 -8.88
N ILE A 190 9.93 -5.54 -8.84
CA ILE A 190 9.79 -4.39 -7.95
C ILE A 190 9.57 -3.16 -8.81
N ILE A 191 8.50 -2.41 -8.53
CA ILE A 191 8.25 -1.13 -9.18
C ILE A 191 8.77 0.00 -8.30
N TRP A 192 9.45 0.97 -8.90
CA TRP A 192 10.02 2.12 -8.18
C TRP A 192 9.81 3.42 -8.95
N SER A 193 9.21 4.43 -8.33
CA SER A 193 8.93 5.70 -9.00
C SER A 193 10.21 6.40 -9.43
N CYS A 194 10.31 6.68 -10.72
CA CYS A 194 11.35 7.51 -11.32
C CYS A 194 11.16 8.99 -10.98
N VAL A 195 10.02 9.40 -10.42
CA VAL A 195 9.72 10.80 -10.09
C VAL A 195 9.63 10.98 -8.58
N ARG A 196 10.29 12.02 -8.07
CA ARG A 196 10.33 12.39 -6.65
C ARG A 196 10.67 11.17 -5.78
N PRO A 197 11.86 10.58 -5.93
CA PRO A 197 12.25 9.34 -5.23
C PRO A 197 12.13 9.46 -3.70
N ASN A 198 12.22 10.68 -3.15
CA ASN A 198 11.97 10.99 -1.75
C ASN A 198 10.54 10.64 -1.26
N ARG A 199 9.54 10.54 -2.15
CA ARG A 199 8.18 10.09 -1.82
C ARG A 199 8.07 8.59 -1.63
N LYS A 200 9.08 7.82 -2.04
CA LYS A 200 9.17 6.37 -1.82
C LYS A 200 7.97 5.60 -2.38
N SER A 201 7.44 6.03 -3.53
CA SER A 201 6.42 5.26 -4.25
C SER A 201 7.07 4.05 -4.92
N TYR A 202 7.08 2.93 -4.19
CA TYR A 202 7.59 1.65 -4.66
C TYR A 202 6.78 0.49 -4.08
N SER A 203 6.73 -0.65 -4.76
CA SER A 203 6.08 -1.85 -4.25
C SER A 203 6.64 -3.12 -4.89
N LEU A 204 6.46 -4.24 -4.20
CA LEU A 204 6.78 -5.57 -4.70
C LEU A 204 5.56 -6.14 -5.44
N ILE A 205 5.76 -6.65 -6.64
CA ILE A 205 4.72 -7.30 -7.43
C ILE A 205 4.66 -8.77 -7.03
N ILE A 206 3.55 -9.17 -6.40
CA ILE A 206 3.25 -10.56 -6.07
C ILE A 206 2.00 -10.98 -6.85
N ASN A 207 2.11 -12.09 -7.58
CA ASN A 207 0.98 -12.73 -8.29
C ASN A 207 0.11 -11.72 -9.06
N PRO A 208 0.69 -10.92 -9.98
CA PRO A 208 -0.05 -9.86 -10.65
C PRO A 208 -1.24 -10.43 -11.40
N VAL A 209 -2.34 -9.66 -11.46
CA VAL A 209 -3.48 -10.03 -12.30
C VAL A 209 -3.06 -10.04 -13.78
N PRO A 210 -3.76 -10.80 -14.65
CA PRO A 210 -3.48 -10.80 -16.08
C PRO A 210 -3.48 -9.39 -16.67
N ASN A 211 -2.54 -9.13 -17.59
CA ASN A 211 -2.35 -7.83 -18.23
C ASN A 211 -2.19 -6.67 -17.22
N MET A 212 -1.53 -6.90 -16.08
CA MET A 212 -1.12 -5.82 -15.18
C MET A 212 -0.01 -5.00 -15.84
N ILE A 213 -0.29 -3.72 -16.08
CA ILE A 213 0.60 -2.78 -16.75
C ILE A 213 0.88 -1.61 -15.83
N VAL A 214 2.16 -1.25 -15.69
CA VAL A 214 2.57 -0.11 -14.86
C VAL A 214 3.07 1.04 -15.72
N SER A 215 2.99 2.23 -15.14
CA SER A 215 3.41 3.47 -15.78
C SER A 215 4.89 3.48 -16.21
N THR A 216 5.11 4.08 -17.38
CA THR A 216 6.15 5.05 -17.77
C THR A 216 7.02 5.68 -16.68
N GLY A 217 6.36 6.05 -15.59
CA GLY A 217 6.99 6.69 -14.45
C GLY A 217 7.67 5.76 -13.46
N PHE A 218 7.59 4.44 -13.60
CA PHE A 218 8.24 3.47 -12.69
C PHE A 218 9.42 2.75 -13.32
N ALA A 219 10.58 2.67 -12.69
CA ALA A 219 11.52 1.59 -13.01
C ALA A 219 10.93 0.24 -12.57
N VAL A 220 10.91 -0.75 -13.47
CA VAL A 220 10.60 -2.15 -13.12
C VAL A 220 11.90 -2.89 -12.95
N LEU A 221 12.20 -3.33 -11.74
CA LEU A 221 13.42 -4.04 -11.36
C LEU A 221 13.11 -5.52 -11.24
N ARG A 222 13.67 -6.33 -12.15
CA ARG A 222 13.47 -7.78 -12.17
C ARG A 222 14.73 -8.51 -11.74
N PRO A 223 14.70 -9.34 -10.68
CA PRO A 223 15.85 -10.12 -10.26
C PRO A 223 16.42 -11.01 -11.38
N ARG A 224 17.76 -11.04 -11.57
CA ARG A 224 18.43 -11.84 -12.61
C ARG A 224 19.18 -13.06 -12.10
N ARG A 225 19.63 -13.07 -10.84
CA ARG A 225 20.37 -14.19 -10.19
C ARG A 225 20.20 -14.22 -8.67
N ILE A 226 19.23 -13.47 -8.18
CA ILE A 226 18.91 -13.28 -6.77
C ILE A 226 17.40 -13.42 -6.59
N HIS A 227 16.96 -13.61 -5.36
CA HIS A 227 15.53 -13.66 -5.06
C HIS A 227 14.97 -12.26 -4.86
N PHE A 228 13.69 -12.06 -5.21
CA PHE A 228 13.04 -10.76 -5.11
C PHE A 228 13.05 -10.20 -3.69
N SER A 229 13.01 -11.05 -2.67
CA SER A 229 12.94 -10.61 -1.28
C SER A 229 14.18 -9.83 -0.86
N TYR A 230 15.37 -10.29 -1.24
CA TYR A 230 16.60 -9.57 -0.98
C TYR A 230 16.66 -8.28 -1.82
N LEU A 231 16.36 -8.36 -3.12
CA LEU A 231 16.38 -7.19 -4.01
C LEU A 231 15.44 -6.08 -3.50
N TYR A 232 14.23 -6.45 -3.11
CA TYR A 232 13.20 -5.53 -2.59
C TYR A 232 13.73 -4.74 -1.41
N HIS A 233 14.35 -5.41 -0.44
CA HIS A 233 14.93 -4.71 0.71
C HIS A 233 16.17 -3.89 0.35
N ALA A 234 17.04 -4.40 -0.53
CA ALA A 234 18.25 -3.69 -0.96
C ALA A 234 17.94 -2.35 -1.62
N VAL A 235 16.84 -2.28 -2.39
CA VAL A 235 16.38 -1.02 -3.02
C VAL A 235 15.48 -0.18 -2.11
N SER A 236 15.05 -0.68 -0.96
CA SER A 236 14.13 0.04 -0.06
C SER A 236 14.82 0.72 1.12
N THR A 237 16.15 0.69 1.18
CA THR A 237 16.94 1.27 2.27
C THR A 237 16.95 2.80 2.23
N LYS A 238 17.29 3.43 3.35
CA LYS A 238 17.42 4.90 3.41
C LYS A 238 18.56 5.38 2.50
N GLU A 239 19.61 4.59 2.44
CA GLU A 239 20.82 4.82 1.65
C GLU A 239 20.49 4.79 0.15
N PHE A 240 19.70 3.82 -0.31
CA PHE A 240 19.26 3.74 -1.70
C PHE A 240 18.32 4.89 -2.09
N VAL A 241 17.37 5.25 -1.21
CA VAL A 241 16.51 6.42 -1.41
C VAL A 241 17.35 7.71 -1.48
N GLY A 242 18.37 7.83 -0.62
CA GLY A 242 19.31 8.95 -0.62
C GLY A 242 20.13 9.02 -1.92
N TYR A 243 20.65 7.87 -2.37
CA TYR A 243 21.34 7.74 -3.65
C TYR A 243 20.49 8.26 -4.80
N LEU A 244 19.25 7.76 -4.95
CA LEU A 244 18.35 8.21 -6.01
C LEU A 244 17.98 9.68 -5.88
N THR A 245 17.79 10.18 -4.66
CA THR A 245 17.49 11.60 -4.44
C THR A 245 18.65 12.50 -4.87
N ASN A 246 19.89 12.07 -4.65
CA ASN A 246 21.09 12.81 -5.06
C ASN A 246 21.36 12.75 -6.56
N HIS A 247 20.91 11.69 -7.24
CA HIS A 247 21.04 11.54 -8.70
C HIS A 247 19.84 12.11 -9.46
N ALA A 248 18.77 12.50 -8.77
CA ALA A 248 17.58 13.05 -9.40
C ALA A 248 17.88 14.41 -10.03
N THR A 249 17.45 14.59 -11.28
CA THR A 249 17.60 15.84 -12.02
C THR A 249 16.26 16.59 -12.10
N GLY A 250 16.32 17.92 -12.16
CA GLY A 250 15.14 18.78 -12.24
C GLY A 250 14.66 19.31 -10.88
N ALA A 251 14.46 20.63 -10.78
CA ALA A 251 14.14 21.29 -9.51
C ALA A 251 12.69 21.03 -9.03
N ALA A 252 11.69 21.29 -9.89
CA ALA A 252 10.27 21.16 -9.51
C ALA A 252 9.74 19.71 -9.55
N TYR A 253 10.35 18.88 -10.40
CA TYR A 253 10.02 17.47 -10.58
C TYR A 253 11.32 16.65 -10.68
N PRO A 254 11.99 16.41 -9.55
CA PRO A 254 13.20 15.58 -9.52
C PRO A 254 12.90 14.21 -10.11
N ALA A 255 13.69 13.78 -11.08
CA ALA A 255 13.52 12.51 -11.76
C ALA A 255 14.84 11.75 -11.91
N VAL A 256 14.75 10.42 -11.80
CA VAL A 256 15.84 9.47 -12.03
C VAL A 256 15.53 8.62 -13.26
N THR A 257 16.58 8.23 -13.96
CA THR A 257 16.55 7.44 -15.19
C THR A 257 16.81 5.96 -14.91
N ALA A 258 16.57 5.10 -15.89
CA ALA A 258 16.94 3.68 -15.80
C ALA A 258 18.44 3.50 -15.53
N ALA A 259 19.29 4.33 -16.13
CA ALA A 259 20.74 4.28 -15.93
C ALA A 259 21.14 4.59 -14.48
N ASP A 260 20.40 5.48 -13.79
CA ASP A 260 20.65 5.75 -12.36
C ASP A 260 20.36 4.52 -11.52
N PHE A 261 19.29 3.78 -11.81
CA PHE A 261 19.05 2.48 -11.17
C PHE A 261 20.18 1.52 -11.50
N GLU A 262 20.49 1.30 -12.78
CA GLU A 262 21.50 0.33 -13.22
C GLU A 262 22.87 0.56 -12.58
N ASN A 263 23.27 1.82 -12.35
CA ASN A 263 24.57 2.17 -11.78
C ASN A 263 24.60 2.19 -10.25
N ALA A 264 23.47 2.04 -9.56
CA ALA A 264 23.45 1.99 -8.10
C ALA A 264 24.27 0.81 -7.58
N LEU A 265 25.19 1.08 -6.65
CA LEU A 265 26.00 0.03 -6.01
C LEU A 265 25.20 -0.67 -4.92
N ILE A 266 25.22 -2.00 -4.95
CA ILE A 266 24.55 -2.89 -4.00
C ILE A 266 25.56 -3.89 -3.47
N LEU A 267 25.55 -4.09 -2.15
CA LEU A 267 26.39 -5.09 -1.49
C LEU A 267 25.73 -6.48 -1.57
N LEU A 268 26.18 -7.32 -2.49
CA LEU A 268 25.63 -8.64 -2.77
C LEU A 268 26.23 -9.72 -1.84
N PRO A 269 25.42 -10.36 -0.97
CA PRO A 269 25.84 -11.51 -0.18
C PRO A 269 25.89 -12.79 -1.02
N PRO A 270 26.56 -13.85 -0.53
CA PRO A 270 26.54 -15.18 -1.13
C PRO A 270 25.13 -15.69 -1.43
N ASN A 271 24.93 -16.30 -2.59
CA ASN A 271 23.61 -16.72 -3.08
C ASN A 271 22.86 -17.65 -2.11
N HIS A 272 23.57 -18.51 -1.39
CA HIS A 272 22.97 -19.41 -0.41
C HIS A 272 22.29 -18.66 0.76
N LEU A 273 22.83 -17.50 1.18
CA LEU A 273 22.20 -16.66 2.20
C LEU A 273 20.94 -15.97 1.65
N CYS A 274 21.01 -15.43 0.42
CA CYS A 274 19.83 -14.89 -0.27
C CYS A 274 18.71 -15.94 -0.38
N LYS A 275 19.04 -17.18 -0.73
CA LYS A 275 18.09 -18.28 -0.84
C LYS A 275 17.49 -18.66 0.52
N LYS A 276 18.30 -18.72 1.57
CA LYS A 276 17.84 -19.03 2.93
C LYS A 276 16.92 -17.93 3.45
N PHE A 277 17.29 -16.67 3.25
CA PHE A 277 16.46 -15.52 3.61
C PHE A 277 15.13 -15.57 2.87
N HIS A 278 15.16 -15.76 1.55
CA HIS A 278 13.96 -15.85 0.72
C HIS A 278 12.98 -16.90 1.23
N LYS A 279 13.47 -18.12 1.51
CA LYS A 279 12.63 -19.20 2.05
C LYS A 279 11.93 -18.85 3.37
N ILE A 280 12.50 -17.94 4.18
CA ILE A 280 11.91 -17.53 5.46
C ILE A 280 10.79 -16.49 5.26
N VAL A 281 10.92 -15.62 4.26
CA VAL A 281 10.05 -14.43 4.10
C VAL A 281 9.09 -14.50 2.91
N GLU A 282 9.28 -15.44 1.98
CA GLU A 282 8.46 -15.58 0.77
C GLU A 282 6.97 -15.70 1.10
N ASP A 283 6.61 -16.64 1.98
CA ASP A 283 5.22 -16.85 2.41
C ASP A 283 4.62 -15.61 3.08
N SER A 284 5.45 -14.84 3.81
CA SER A 284 5.01 -13.58 4.42
C SER A 284 4.62 -12.56 3.35
N TYR A 285 5.37 -12.42 2.26
CA TYR A 285 5.02 -11.50 1.17
C TYR A 285 3.78 -11.96 0.40
N ILE A 286 3.65 -13.27 0.17
CA ILE A 286 2.45 -13.84 -0.45
C ILE A 286 1.22 -13.56 0.41
N LEU A 287 1.33 -13.75 1.73
CA LEU A 287 0.25 -13.47 2.66
C LEU A 287 -0.07 -11.97 2.75
N VAL A 288 0.94 -11.09 2.72
CA VAL A 288 0.74 -9.63 2.69
C VAL A 288 -0.07 -9.21 1.46
N ASP A 289 0.28 -9.69 0.26
CA ASP A 289 -0.49 -9.40 -0.96
C ASP A 289 -1.94 -9.91 -0.86
N LEU A 290 -2.14 -11.13 -0.38
CA LEU A 290 -3.48 -11.71 -0.17
C LEU A 290 -4.32 -10.88 0.82
N LEU A 291 -3.73 -10.46 1.94
CA LEU A 291 -4.41 -9.64 2.94
C LEU A 291 -4.75 -8.25 2.40
N ASN A 292 -3.87 -7.64 1.60
CA ASN A 292 -4.14 -6.36 0.95
C ASN A 292 -5.34 -6.47 0.00
N ARG A 293 -5.39 -7.50 -0.86
CA ARG A 293 -6.54 -7.76 -1.75
C ARG A 293 -7.83 -8.00 -0.96
N ARG A 294 -7.76 -8.74 0.14
CA ARG A 294 -8.91 -8.98 1.02
C ARG A 294 -9.40 -7.68 1.66
N CYS A 295 -8.49 -6.83 2.14
CA CYS A 295 -8.84 -5.51 2.65
C CYS A 295 -9.55 -4.66 1.60
N GLU A 296 -9.08 -4.69 0.35
CA GLU A 296 -9.73 -3.93 -0.72
C GLU A 296 -11.15 -4.43 -1.01
N ASN A 297 -11.34 -5.75 -1.12
CA ASN A 297 -12.68 -6.33 -1.28
C ASN A 297 -13.61 -6.00 -0.11
N LEU A 298 -13.11 -6.01 1.12
CA LEU A 298 -13.87 -5.62 2.31
C LEU A 298 -14.27 -4.14 2.26
N ARG A 299 -13.36 -3.24 1.84
CA ARG A 299 -13.65 -1.80 1.67
C ARG A 299 -14.73 -1.58 0.61
N ILE A 300 -14.58 -2.18 -0.57
CA ILE A 300 -15.56 -2.09 -1.67
C ILE A 300 -16.92 -2.58 -1.19
N THR A 301 -16.97 -3.76 -0.55
CA THR A 301 -18.23 -4.35 -0.08
C THR A 301 -18.91 -3.48 0.98
N ARG A 302 -18.16 -3.02 1.98
CA ARG A 302 -18.66 -2.12 3.02
C ARG A 302 -19.21 -0.83 2.41
N ASP A 303 -18.49 -0.23 1.48
CA ASP A 303 -18.86 1.05 0.88
C ASP A 303 -20.07 0.93 -0.06
N LEU A 304 -20.29 -0.25 -0.66
CA LEU A 304 -21.52 -0.58 -1.40
C LEU A 304 -22.73 -0.81 -0.49
N LEU A 305 -22.53 -1.41 0.69
CA LEU A 305 -23.60 -1.68 1.66
C LEU A 305 -24.00 -0.45 2.46
N LEU A 306 -23.02 0.38 2.82
CA LEU A 306 -23.20 1.56 3.67
C LEU A 306 -24.41 2.43 3.28
N PRO A 307 -24.53 2.94 2.04
CA PRO A 307 -25.66 3.80 1.68
C PRO A 307 -27.00 3.06 1.72
N LYS A 308 -27.03 1.79 1.31
CA LYS A 308 -28.26 0.97 1.23
C LYS A 308 -28.80 0.59 2.61
N LEU A 309 -27.90 0.30 3.55
CA LEU A 309 -28.24 0.01 4.94
C LEU A 309 -28.75 1.27 5.65
N VAL A 310 -28.07 2.40 5.46
CA VAL A 310 -28.46 3.68 6.08
C VAL A 310 -29.76 4.23 5.48
N SER A 311 -30.00 4.06 4.17
CA SER A 311 -31.25 4.50 3.53
C SER A 311 -32.46 3.61 3.85
N GLY A 312 -32.22 2.39 4.33
CA GLY A 312 -33.26 1.38 4.57
C GLY A 312 -33.68 0.62 3.32
N GLU A 313 -32.95 0.76 2.20
CA GLU A 313 -33.14 -0.07 0.99
C GLU A 313 -32.85 -1.54 1.25
N LEU A 314 -31.94 -1.83 2.17
CA LEU A 314 -31.68 -3.19 2.67
C LEU A 314 -32.26 -3.34 4.07
N ASP A 315 -33.25 -4.22 4.21
CA ASP A 315 -33.85 -4.54 5.50
C ASP A 315 -32.95 -5.47 6.32
N VAL A 316 -32.61 -5.03 7.53
CA VAL A 316 -31.78 -5.78 8.50
C VAL A 316 -32.60 -6.38 9.65
N ARG A 317 -33.94 -6.26 9.63
CA ARG A 317 -34.80 -6.78 10.71
C ARG A 317 -34.62 -8.28 10.90
N GLY A 318 -34.44 -9.04 9.82
CA GLY A 318 -34.17 -10.48 9.83
C GLY A 318 -32.71 -10.90 9.97
N ALA A 319 -31.76 -9.96 9.99
CA ALA A 319 -30.36 -10.30 10.23
C ALA A 319 -30.19 -10.75 11.69
N VAL A 320 -29.73 -12.00 11.86
CA VAL A 320 -29.43 -12.62 13.15
C VAL A 320 -27.94 -12.39 13.43
N ASN A 321 -27.63 -11.82 14.59
CA ASN A 321 -26.25 -11.78 15.08
C ASN A 321 -25.92 -13.18 15.62
N GLU A 322 -25.29 -14.03 14.83
CA GLU A 322 -24.78 -15.33 15.31
C GLU A 322 -23.52 -15.21 16.20
N TRP A 323 -23.10 -14.00 16.56
CA TRP A 323 -21.84 -13.73 17.28
C TRP A 323 -22.02 -13.45 18.79
N GLU A 324 -23.14 -13.83 19.38
CA GLU A 324 -23.35 -13.74 20.85
C GLU A 324 -23.27 -15.11 21.57
N ASN A 325 -22.93 -16.19 20.87
CA ASN A 325 -22.69 -17.50 21.49
C ASN A 325 -21.36 -18.10 21.00
N GLU A 326 -20.24 -17.71 21.61
CA GLU A 326 -19.08 -18.57 21.92
C GLU A 326 -18.04 -17.85 22.80
#